data_AF-A0A353T2L2-F1
#
_entry.id   AF-A0A353T2L2-F1
#
_cell.length_a   1.000
_cell.length_b   1.000
_cell.length_c   1.000
_cell.angle_alpha   90.00
_cell.angle_beta   90.00
_cell.angle_gamma   90.00
#
_symmetry.space_group_name_H-M   'P 1'
#
loop_
_entity.id
_entity.type
_entity.pdbx_description
1 polymer ?
#
loop_
_entity_poly.entity_id
_entity_poly.type
_entity_poly.pdbx_seq_one_letter_code
_entity_poly.pdbx_strand_id
1 'polypeptide(L)'
;ILAGTSAGASAISEVMITSGNDDQAPKKCTVKMAPGLGFLSGVVIDQHFAQRGRTGRLLAAIAQNPHILGIGIDEDTAVVVYPD
;
A
#
# COMPACT_ATOMS: atom_id res chain seq x y z
N ILE A 1 -10.79 2.69 -18.33
CA ILE A 1 -10.14 1.72 -17.43
C ILE A 1 -8.81 2.30 -17.02
N LEU A 2 -8.56 2.46 -15.72
CA LEU A 2 -7.28 2.87 -15.15
C LEU A 2 -6.63 1.62 -14.54
N ALA A 3 -5.34 1.42 -14.74
CA ALA A 3 -4.60 0.29 -14.19
C ALA A 3 -3.19 0.72 -13.77
N GLY A 4 -2.67 0.09 -12.72
CA GLY A 4 -1.32 0.34 -12.21
C GLY A 4 -0.72 -0.96 -11.69
N THR A 5 0.59 -1.16 -11.94
CA THR A 5 1.37 -2.28 -11.41
C THR A 5 2.56 -1.75 -10.62
N SER A 6 3.00 -2.47 -9.59
CA SER A 6 4.13 -2.07 -8.74
C SER A 6 3.89 -0.63 -8.21
N ALA A 7 4.84 0.29 -8.40
CA ALA A 7 4.68 1.69 -8.00
C ALA A 7 3.38 2.36 -8.51
N GLY A 8 2.89 1.97 -9.69
CA GLY A 8 1.62 2.48 -10.22
C GLY A 8 0.41 2.03 -9.41
N ALA A 9 0.44 0.83 -8.81
CA ALA A 9 -0.62 0.36 -7.92
C ALA A 9 -0.63 1.16 -6.61
N SER A 10 0.54 1.40 -6.01
CA SER A 10 0.66 2.25 -4.82
C SER A 10 0.26 3.70 -5.08
N ALA A 11 0.54 4.24 -6.27
CA ALA A 11 0.22 5.62 -6.60
C ALA A 11 -1.29 5.87 -6.79
N ILE A 12 -2.12 4.84 -7.01
CA ILE A 12 -3.57 5.01 -7.19
C ILE A 12 -4.26 5.48 -5.90
N SER A 13 -3.74 5.10 -4.73
CA SER A 13 -4.32 5.50 -3.45
C SER A 13 -4.12 6.98 -3.14
N GLU A 14 -4.94 7.53 -2.27
CA GLU A 14 -4.80 8.89 -1.75
C GLU A 14 -3.50 9.08 -0.96
N VAL A 15 -3.10 8.06 -0.20
CA VAL A 15 -1.81 8.01 0.51
C VAL A 15 -1.06 6.76 0.05
N MET A 16 0.21 6.91 -0.29
CA MET A 16 1.06 5.82 -0.77
C MET A 16 2.29 5.59 0.12
N ILE A 17 2.72 4.34 0.25
CA ILE A 17 4.00 3.98 0.88
C ILE A 17 5.13 4.24 -0.13
N THR A 18 6.07 5.11 0.22
CA THR A 18 7.21 5.46 -0.65
C THR A 18 8.48 4.70 -0.30
N SER A 19 8.63 4.30 0.96
CA SER A 19 9.74 3.48 1.42
C SER A 19 9.40 2.82 2.75
N GLY A 20 10.00 1.68 3.02
CA GLY A 20 9.98 1.05 4.33
C GLY A 20 10.85 -0.19 4.34
N ASN A 21 11.04 -0.75 5.53
CA ASN A 21 11.82 -1.98 5.69
C ASN A 21 10.98 -3.20 5.30
N ASP A 22 11.60 -4.07 4.51
CA ASP A 22 11.08 -5.36 4.10
C ASP A 22 11.53 -6.44 5.12
N ASP A 23 10.80 -7.55 5.27
CA ASP A 23 11.13 -8.69 6.16
C ASP A 23 11.43 -8.34 7.63
N GLN A 24 10.70 -7.38 8.20
CA GLN A 24 10.87 -6.94 9.58
C GLN A 24 9.53 -6.86 10.33
N ALA A 25 9.56 -7.06 11.65
CA ALA A 25 8.40 -6.76 12.49
C ALA A 25 8.00 -5.27 12.37
N PRO A 26 6.70 -4.94 12.48
CA PRO A 26 6.23 -3.55 12.46
C PRO A 26 6.92 -2.70 13.52
N LYS A 27 7.48 -1.56 13.12
CA LYS A 27 8.16 -0.62 14.02
C LYS A 27 7.73 0.81 13.70
N LYS A 28 7.68 1.66 14.73
CA LYS A 28 7.41 3.09 14.54
C LYS A 28 8.53 3.72 13.72
N CYS A 29 8.21 4.69 12.87
CA CYS A 29 9.15 5.45 12.06
C CYS A 29 9.95 4.63 11.01
N THR A 30 9.52 3.42 10.65
CA THR A 30 10.19 2.60 9.62
C THR A 30 9.48 2.60 8.26
N VAL A 31 8.35 3.30 8.15
CA VAL A 31 7.62 3.48 6.88
C VAL A 31 7.46 4.97 6.62
N LYS A 32 7.70 5.37 5.37
CA LYS A 32 7.44 6.72 4.87
C LYS A 32 6.24 6.67 3.94
N MET A 33 5.36 7.64 4.10
CA MET A 33 4.18 7.82 3.26
C MET A 33 4.22 9.18 2.59
N ALA A 34 3.59 9.29 1.44
CA ALA A 34 3.39 10.53 0.71
C ALA A 34 1.99 10.55 0.08
N PRO A 35 1.49 11.71 -0.35
CA PRO A 35 0.29 11.77 -1.19
C PRO A 35 0.49 10.93 -2.46
N GLY A 36 -0.51 10.13 -2.81
CA GLY A 36 -0.61 9.49 -4.11
C GLY A 36 -1.43 10.33 -5.09
N LEU A 37 -2.00 9.68 -6.10
CA LEU A 37 -2.82 10.32 -7.14
C LEU A 37 -4.29 10.51 -6.72
N GLY A 38 -4.73 9.82 -5.65
CA GLY A 38 -6.06 10.04 -5.07
C GLY A 38 -7.23 9.51 -5.90
N PHE A 39 -7.00 8.52 -6.75
CA PHE A 39 -8.09 7.85 -7.47
C PHE A 39 -8.90 6.89 -6.58
N LEU A 40 -8.29 6.39 -5.50
CA LEU A 40 -8.96 5.58 -4.48
C LEU A 40 -8.67 6.14 -3.09
N SER A 41 -9.71 6.63 -2.43
CA SER A 41 -9.65 7.23 -1.08
C SER A 41 -9.78 6.18 0.03
N GLY A 42 -9.26 6.49 1.21
CA GLY A 42 -9.43 5.64 2.40
C GLY A 42 -8.68 4.30 2.35
N VAL A 43 -7.70 4.17 1.45
CA VAL A 43 -6.89 2.95 1.29
C VAL A 43 -5.40 3.29 1.26
N VAL A 44 -4.56 2.32 1.60
CA VAL A 44 -3.12 2.31 1.28
C VAL A 44 -2.77 0.99 0.61
N ILE A 45 -2.06 1.06 -0.51
CA ILE A 45 -1.70 -0.11 -1.31
C ILE A 45 -0.20 -0.36 -1.21
N ASP A 46 0.14 -1.60 -0.86
CA ASP A 46 1.50 -2.12 -0.90
C ASP A 46 1.61 -3.26 -1.91
N GLN A 47 2.70 -3.29 -2.66
CA GLN A 47 2.92 -4.09 -3.87
C GLN A 47 4.12 -5.02 -3.66
N HIS A 48 4.23 -6.11 -4.45
CA HIS A 48 5.21 -7.19 -4.21
C HIS A 48 5.13 -7.70 -2.76
N PHE A 49 3.90 -7.81 -2.26
CA PHE A 49 3.63 -7.79 -0.83
C PHE A 49 4.26 -8.98 -0.09
N ALA A 50 3.85 -10.21 -0.39
CA ALA A 50 4.41 -11.41 0.22
C ALA A 50 5.86 -11.67 -0.24
N GLN A 51 6.19 -11.35 -1.49
CA GLN A 51 7.49 -11.62 -2.10
C GLN A 51 8.65 -10.89 -1.41
N ARG A 52 8.35 -9.77 -0.75
CA ARG A 52 9.33 -8.95 -0.02
C ARG A 52 9.01 -8.83 1.47
N GLY A 53 8.16 -9.71 2.00
CA GLY A 53 7.76 -9.72 3.42
C GLY A 53 7.25 -8.37 3.94
N ARG A 54 6.38 -7.71 3.16
CA ARG A 54 5.94 -6.33 3.42
C ARG A 54 4.80 -6.20 4.42
N THR A 55 4.40 -7.31 5.04
CA THR A 55 3.40 -7.33 6.12
C THR A 55 3.76 -6.36 7.23
N GLY A 56 5.03 -6.34 7.65
CA GLY A 56 5.48 -5.49 8.76
C GLY A 56 5.32 -4.00 8.48
N ARG A 57 5.71 -3.55 7.29
CA ARG A 57 5.63 -2.12 6.92
C ARG A 57 4.21 -1.69 6.59
N LEU A 58 3.38 -2.55 6.00
CA LEU A 58 1.97 -2.24 5.75
C LEU A 58 1.22 -2.09 7.08
N LEU A 59 1.45 -2.99 8.04
CA LEU A 59 0.91 -2.85 9.40
C LEU A 59 1.38 -1.55 10.07
N ALA A 60 2.66 -1.19 9.92
CA ALA A 60 3.18 0.07 10.43
C ALA A 60 2.53 1.30 9.75
N ALA A 61 2.15 1.22 8.48
CA ALA A 61 1.44 2.29 7.77
C ALA A 61 0.01 2.45 8.28
N ILE A 62 -0.73 1.35 8.42
CA ILE A 62 -2.08 1.36 9.01
C ILE A 62 -2.05 1.88 10.45
N ALA A 63 -1.04 1.48 11.25
CA ALA A 63 -0.90 1.98 12.62
C ALA A 63 -0.67 3.50 12.70
N GLN A 64 -0.12 4.13 11.65
CA GLN A 64 0.03 5.60 11.58
C GLN A 64 -1.24 6.30 11.11
N ASN A 65 -2.15 5.60 10.42
CA ASN A 65 -3.42 6.13 9.96
C ASN A 65 -4.52 5.06 10.09
N PRO A 66 -5.10 4.86 11.29
CA PRO A 66 -5.96 3.71 11.60
C PRO A 66 -7.32 3.72 10.88
N HIS A 67 -7.64 4.78 10.14
CA HIS A 67 -8.91 4.93 9.43
C HIS A 67 -8.85 4.44 7.97
N ILE A 68 -7.70 3.95 7.50
CA ILE A 68 -7.54 3.45 6.12
C ILE A 68 -7.51 1.92 6.08
N LEU A 69 -7.99 1.37 4.97
CA LEU A 69 -7.83 -0.04 4.64
C LEU A 69 -6.46 -0.28 4.01
N GLY A 70 -5.65 -1.14 4.61
CA GLY A 70 -4.39 -1.60 4.01
C GLY A 70 -4.61 -2.78 3.07
N ILE A 71 -4.10 -2.66 1.85
CA ILE A 71 -4.21 -3.68 0.80
C ILE A 71 -2.79 -4.10 0.40
N GLY A 72 -2.43 -5.35 0.70
CA GLY A 72 -1.22 -5.98 0.20
C GLY A 72 -1.53 -6.74 -1.09
N ILE A 73 -0.87 -6.39 -2.19
CA ILE A 73 -1.03 -7.04 -3.50
C ILE A 73 0.26 -7.76 -3.83
N ASP A 74 0.16 -9.07 -3.99
CA ASP A 74 1.25 -9.95 -4.39
C ASP A 74 1.61 -9.76 -5.87
N GLU A 75 2.78 -10.25 -6.28
CA GLU A 75 3.11 -10.37 -7.70
C GLU A 75 2.04 -11.18 -8.46
N ASP A 76 1.79 -10.80 -9.71
CA ASP A 76 0.77 -11.41 -10.58
C ASP A 76 -0.66 -11.45 -9.99
N THR A 77 -0.95 -10.54 -9.05
CA THR A 77 -2.26 -10.41 -8.39
C THR A 77 -2.83 -9.01 -8.63
N ALA A 78 -4.15 -8.88 -8.70
CA ALA A 78 -4.81 -7.60 -8.89
C ALA A 78 -6.06 -7.45 -8.01
N VAL A 79 -6.33 -6.21 -7.62
CA VAL A 79 -7.63 -5.77 -7.06
C VAL A 79 -8.37 -5.01 -8.15
N VAL A 80 -9.59 -5.44 -8.46
CA VAL A 80 -10.44 -4.77 -9.45
C VAL A 80 -11.56 -4.03 -8.71
N VAL A 81 -11.68 -2.73 -8.98
CA VAL A 81 -12.71 -1.86 -8.41
C VAL A 81 -13.73 -1.55 -9.50
N TYR A 82 -15.01 -1.78 -9.20
CA TYR A 82 -16.13 -1.50 -10.08
C TYR A 82 -16.87 -0.25 -9.59
N PRO A 83 -17.51 0.52 -10.50
CA PRO A 83 -18.52 1.48 -10.08
C PRO A 83 -19.70 0.75 -9.41
N ASP A 84 -20.35 1.42 -8.47
CA ASP A 84 -21.59 0.93 -7.85
C ASP A 84 -22.72 0.76 -8.86
#